data_AF-A0A7S0HEM0-F1
#
_entry.id   AF-A0A7S0HEM0-F1
#
_cell.length_a   1.000
_cell.length_b   1.000
_cell.length_c   1.000
_cell.angle_alpha   90.00
_cell.angle_beta   90.00
_cell.angle_gamma   90.00
#
_symmetry.space_group_name_H-M   'P 1'
#
loop_
_entity.id
_entity.type
_entity.pdbx_description
1 polymer ?
#
loop_
_entity_poly.entity_id
_entity_poly.type
_entity_poly.pdbx_seq_one_letter_code
_entity_poly.pdbx_strand_id
1 'polypeptide(L)'
;IAAAEIKIEQAERADREDDRRAAAASGDRAIEAAKDVVQLMELEGRGLPAQARSDLQSRQRACRSSIGELKARLKEARNAGTPQRGGDRIREELFAGHSPGPNREERESMLSSSNRIASGTERIKGVHSTVREMEETGASIMNDLHSQRETLLKTKSTLAHASEGLESSRRLVRSMARRAAGNKLVMYLVIFLIGAIIIFVLWKQTGGGAAAEAPVAAAQADGDEWKVTAKP
;
A
#
# COMPACT_ATOMS: atom_id res chain seq x y z
N ILE A 1 19.08 -6.91 8.88
CA ILE A 1 20.50 -6.95 8.44
C ILE A 1 21.41 -6.82 9.66
N ALA A 2 21.41 -5.69 10.39
CA ALA A 2 22.17 -5.55 11.64
C ALA A 2 21.89 -6.66 12.70
N ALA A 3 20.64 -7.07 12.87
CA ALA A 3 20.28 -8.17 13.77
C ALA A 3 20.75 -9.56 13.29
N ALA A 4 21.02 -9.73 11.99
CA ALA A 4 21.57 -10.96 11.44
C ALA A 4 23.10 -10.98 11.59
N GLU A 5 23.77 -9.83 11.40
CA GLU A 5 25.21 -9.68 11.60
C GLU A 5 25.62 -9.93 13.06
N ILE A 6 24.90 -9.34 14.02
CA ILE A 6 25.17 -9.54 15.46
C ILE A 6 25.00 -11.02 15.87
N LYS A 7 24.04 -11.72 15.26
CA LYS A 7 23.77 -13.14 15.56
C LYS A 7 24.76 -14.08 14.89
N ILE A 8 25.33 -13.70 13.75
CA ILE A 8 26.41 -14.45 13.08
C ILE A 8 27.73 -14.28 13.84
N GLU A 9 28.02 -13.08 14.35
CA GLU A 9 29.20 -12.84 15.21
C GLU A 9 29.11 -13.60 16.54
N GLN A 10 27.90 -13.79 17.08
CA GLN A 10 27.65 -14.66 18.24
C GLN A 10 27.79 -16.15 17.91
N ALA A 11 27.48 -16.57 16.69
CA ALA A 11 27.65 -17.95 16.23
C ALA A 11 29.12 -18.33 16.02
N GLU A 12 29.95 -17.39 15.54
CA GLU A 12 31.40 -17.58 15.38
C GLU A 12 32.15 -17.69 16.71
N ARG A 13 31.58 -17.21 17.83
CA ARG A 13 32.16 -17.33 19.18
C ARG A 13 31.77 -18.61 19.93
N ALA A 14 30.90 -19.46 19.37
CA ALA A 14 30.39 -20.66 20.05
C ALA A 14 31.16 -21.94 19.64
N ASP A 15 31.91 -22.51 20.60
CA ASP A 15 32.88 -23.57 20.35
C ASP A 15 32.29 -25.00 20.35
N ARG A 16 31.00 -25.21 20.72
CA ARG A 16 30.35 -26.54 20.71
C ARG A 16 29.62 -26.81 19.40
N GLU A 17 29.75 -28.04 18.86
CA GLU A 17 29.10 -28.47 17.61
C GLU A 17 27.57 -28.33 17.67
N ASP A 18 26.96 -28.57 18.83
CA ASP A 18 25.52 -28.39 19.07
C ASP A 18 25.11 -26.92 19.10
N ASP A 19 25.93 -26.03 19.68
CA ASP A 19 25.69 -24.58 19.69
C ASP A 19 25.81 -24.02 18.26
N ARG A 20 26.74 -24.55 17.44
CA ARG A 20 26.88 -24.20 16.01
C ARG A 20 25.69 -24.68 15.18
N ARG A 21 25.18 -25.89 15.43
CA ARG A 21 23.97 -26.41 14.74
C ARG A 21 22.73 -25.61 15.14
N ALA A 22 22.58 -25.26 16.41
CA ALA A 22 21.50 -24.41 16.90
C ALA A 22 21.58 -22.99 16.32
N ALA A 23 22.79 -22.42 16.22
CA ALA A 23 23.02 -21.13 15.59
C ALA A 23 22.75 -21.15 14.08
N ALA A 24 23.14 -22.21 13.37
CA ALA A 24 22.82 -22.39 11.95
C ALA A 24 21.30 -22.50 11.72
N ALA A 25 20.58 -23.27 12.54
CA ALA A 25 19.11 -23.37 12.47
C ALA A 25 18.40 -22.03 12.81
N SER A 26 18.99 -21.22 13.71
CA SER A 26 18.52 -19.86 13.99
C SER A 26 18.76 -18.92 12.81
N GLY A 27 19.91 -19.02 12.16
CA GLY A 27 20.24 -18.25 10.96
C GLY A 27 19.35 -18.60 9.76
N ASP A 28 19.04 -19.88 9.55
CA ASP A 28 18.10 -20.32 8.50
C ASP A 28 16.70 -19.72 8.72
N ARG A 29 16.21 -19.69 9.96
CA ARG A 29 14.94 -19.04 10.31
C ARG A 29 14.96 -17.54 10.06
N ALA A 30 16.08 -16.87 10.37
CA ALA A 30 16.23 -15.44 10.10
C ALA A 30 16.30 -15.13 8.59
N ILE A 31 16.90 -16.02 7.80
CA ILE A 31 16.95 -15.92 6.34
C ILE A 31 15.55 -16.08 5.75
N GLU A 32 14.76 -17.05 6.23
CA GLU A 32 13.40 -17.27 5.76
C GLU A 32 12.51 -16.05 6.05
N ALA A 33 12.55 -15.53 7.28
CA ALA A 33 11.84 -14.31 7.65
C ALA A 33 12.24 -13.10 6.79
N ALA A 34 13.52 -12.98 6.41
CA ALA A 34 13.98 -11.91 5.53
C ALA A 34 13.42 -12.04 4.10
N LYS A 35 13.24 -13.28 3.59
CA LYS A 35 12.60 -13.51 2.27
C LYS A 35 11.12 -13.13 2.31
N ASP A 36 10.41 -13.48 3.37
CA ASP A 36 8.98 -13.15 3.53
C ASP A 36 8.76 -11.64 3.49
N VAL A 37 9.63 -10.87 4.17
CA VAL A 37 9.59 -9.40 4.14
C VAL A 37 9.84 -8.85 2.73
N VAL A 38 10.79 -9.43 1.98
CA VAL A 38 11.03 -9.04 0.58
C VAL A 38 9.81 -9.34 -0.30
N GLN A 39 9.16 -10.48 -0.10
CA GLN A 39 7.94 -10.83 -0.82
C GLN A 39 6.77 -9.89 -0.50
N LEU A 40 6.63 -9.46 0.76
CA LEU A 40 5.65 -8.45 1.16
C LEU A 40 5.92 -7.10 0.48
N MET A 41 7.18 -6.66 0.45
CA MET A 41 7.58 -5.45 -0.26
C MET A 41 7.28 -5.52 -1.77
N GLU A 42 7.34 -6.71 -2.38
CA GLU A 42 6.97 -6.90 -3.80
C GLU A 42 5.48 -6.78 -4.05
N LEU A 43 4.65 -7.25 -3.11
CA LEU A 43 3.21 -7.13 -3.16
C LEU A 43 2.77 -5.67 -2.95
N GLU A 44 3.31 -4.98 -1.94
CA GLU A 44 3.04 -3.57 -1.70
C GLU A 44 3.56 -2.68 -2.83
N GLY A 45 4.72 -3.01 -3.40
CA GLY A 45 5.34 -2.36 -4.56
C GLY A 45 4.42 -2.27 -5.78
N ARG A 46 3.49 -3.21 -5.96
CA ARG A 46 2.49 -3.19 -7.04
C ARG A 46 1.44 -2.08 -6.88
N GLY A 47 1.37 -1.37 -5.77
CA GLY A 47 0.49 -0.20 -5.61
C GLY A 47 1.11 1.16 -5.98
N LEU A 48 2.45 1.25 -6.09
CA LEU A 48 3.16 2.53 -6.15
C LEU A 48 3.32 3.13 -7.56
N PRO A 49 3.50 4.47 -7.68
CA PRO A 49 3.84 5.13 -8.93
C PRO A 49 5.22 4.71 -9.47
N ALA A 50 5.44 4.84 -10.79
CA ALA A 50 6.59 4.28 -11.51
C ALA A 50 7.97 4.65 -10.92
N GLN A 51 8.14 5.89 -10.45
CA GLN A 51 9.38 6.38 -9.84
C GLN A 51 9.69 5.70 -8.50
N ALA A 52 8.67 5.52 -7.65
CA ALA A 52 8.81 4.86 -6.36
C ALA A 52 8.99 3.34 -6.53
N ARG A 53 8.36 2.75 -7.55
CA ARG A 53 8.59 1.35 -7.93
C ARG A 53 10.03 1.08 -8.36
N SER A 54 10.67 1.96 -9.13
CA SER A 54 12.06 1.76 -9.55
C SER A 54 13.05 1.82 -8.38
N ASP A 55 12.84 2.72 -7.41
CA ASP A 55 13.67 2.77 -6.20
C ASP A 55 13.45 1.53 -5.31
N LEU A 56 12.21 1.07 -5.19
CA LEU A 56 11.88 -0.10 -4.38
C LEU A 56 12.43 -1.39 -5.01
N GLN A 57 12.41 -1.51 -6.34
CA GLN A 57 13.02 -2.63 -7.07
C GLN A 57 14.55 -2.67 -6.93
N SER A 58 15.23 -1.52 -6.90
CA SER A 58 16.68 -1.48 -6.69
C SER A 58 17.04 -1.98 -5.28
N ARG A 59 16.28 -1.55 -4.26
CA ARG A 59 16.41 -2.00 -2.87
C ARG A 59 16.06 -3.48 -2.69
N GLN A 60 15.04 -4.00 -3.39
CA GLN A 60 14.71 -5.42 -3.40
C GLN A 60 15.84 -6.28 -3.99
N ARG A 61 16.47 -5.83 -5.08
CA ARG A 61 17.62 -6.53 -5.67
C ARG A 61 18.80 -6.56 -4.70
N ALA A 62 19.10 -5.44 -4.03
CA ALA A 62 20.14 -5.38 -3.01
C ALA A 62 19.84 -6.31 -1.82
N CYS A 63 18.60 -6.34 -1.34
CA CYS A 63 18.17 -7.22 -0.25
C CYS A 63 18.22 -8.72 -0.63
N ARG A 64 17.80 -9.07 -1.85
CA ARG A 64 17.93 -10.44 -2.37
C ARG A 64 19.40 -10.87 -2.49
N SER A 65 20.28 -9.97 -2.91
CA SER A 65 21.72 -10.22 -2.98
C SER A 65 22.32 -10.47 -1.59
N SER A 66 21.98 -9.65 -0.60
CA SER A 66 22.48 -9.82 0.78
C SER A 66 21.93 -11.08 1.45
N ILE A 67 20.68 -11.47 1.19
CA ILE A 67 20.13 -12.77 1.61
C ILE A 67 20.91 -13.94 0.99
N GLY A 68 21.28 -13.84 -0.28
CA GLY A 68 22.11 -14.85 -0.97
C GLY A 68 23.49 -15.01 -0.35
N GLU A 69 24.15 -13.89 -0.03
CA GLU A 69 25.46 -13.87 0.62
C GLU A 69 25.41 -14.44 2.04
N LEU A 70 24.41 -14.05 2.85
CA LEU A 70 24.19 -14.58 4.19
C LEU A 70 23.95 -16.10 4.17
N LYS A 71 23.20 -16.59 3.18
CA LYS A 71 22.96 -18.03 2.99
C LYS A 71 24.24 -18.77 2.61
N ALA A 72 25.10 -18.18 1.78
CA ALA A 72 26.39 -18.77 1.42
C ALA A 72 27.33 -18.85 2.63
N ARG A 73 27.42 -17.76 3.43
CA ARG A 73 28.19 -17.73 4.68
C ARG A 73 27.70 -18.75 5.71
N LEU A 74 26.39 -18.91 5.87
CA LEU A 74 25.81 -19.90 6.78
C LEU A 74 26.12 -21.34 6.33
N LYS A 75 26.09 -21.60 5.02
CA LYS A 75 26.46 -22.90 4.44
C LYS A 75 27.95 -23.20 4.66
N GLU A 76 28.82 -22.21 4.52
CA GLU A 76 30.27 -22.34 4.75
C GLU A 76 30.55 -22.63 6.24
N ALA A 77 29.95 -21.86 7.16
CA ALA A 77 30.09 -22.07 8.60
C ALA A 77 29.59 -23.46 9.05
N ARG A 78 28.54 -23.99 8.41
CA ARG A 78 28.05 -25.35 8.65
C ARG A 78 29.04 -26.42 8.17
N ASN A 79 29.66 -26.21 7.02
CA ASN A 79 30.58 -27.16 6.40
C ASN A 79 31.95 -27.14 7.09
N ALA A 80 32.41 -25.98 7.59
CA ALA A 80 33.65 -25.86 8.35
C ALA A 80 33.66 -26.70 9.64
N GLY A 81 32.49 -26.98 10.22
CA GLY A 81 32.33 -27.82 11.42
C GLY A 81 32.21 -29.32 11.16
N THR A 82 32.01 -29.74 9.91
CA THR A 82 31.87 -31.17 9.57
C THR A 82 33.14 -31.59 8.83
N PRO A 83 34.16 -32.17 9.50
CA PRO A 83 35.22 -32.82 8.74
C PRO A 83 34.57 -33.91 7.91
N GLN A 84 34.97 -33.98 6.65
CA GLN A 84 34.74 -35.03 5.65
C GLN A 84 35.08 -36.44 6.23
N ARG A 85 34.34 -36.91 7.23
CA ARG A 85 34.66 -38.09 8.06
C ARG A 85 33.41 -38.85 8.55
N GLY A 86 32.25 -38.54 7.98
CA GLY A 86 30.99 -39.25 8.25
C GLY A 86 30.76 -40.48 7.38
N GLY A 87 31.44 -40.58 6.22
CA GLY A 87 31.28 -41.71 5.30
C GLY A 87 32.03 -42.98 5.72
N ASP A 88 33.23 -42.82 6.30
CA ASP A 88 34.09 -43.97 6.67
C ASP A 88 33.76 -44.57 8.03
N ARG A 89 33.34 -43.76 9.02
CA ARG A 89 33.05 -44.27 10.37
C ARG A 89 31.78 -45.12 10.44
N ILE A 90 30.75 -44.77 9.66
CA ILE A 90 29.51 -45.56 9.58
C ILE A 90 29.78 -46.90 8.89
N ARG A 91 30.74 -46.95 7.95
CA ARG A 91 31.21 -48.21 7.37
C ARG A 91 32.04 -49.02 8.37
N GLU A 92 32.90 -48.38 9.15
CA GLU A 92 33.75 -49.09 10.12
C GLU A 92 32.95 -49.66 11.31
N GLU A 93 31.92 -48.97 11.80
CA GLU A 93 31.02 -49.52 12.84
C GLU A 93 30.12 -50.65 12.32
N LEU A 94 29.81 -50.67 11.02
CA LEU A 94 29.04 -51.76 10.40
C LEU A 94 29.89 -53.04 10.22
N PHE A 95 31.22 -52.92 10.15
CA PHE A 95 32.15 -54.04 10.01
C PHE A 95 32.79 -54.49 11.33
N ALA A 96 32.76 -53.68 12.41
CA ALA A 96 33.41 -53.98 13.68
C ALA A 96 32.51 -54.71 14.73
N GLY A 97 31.21 -54.88 14.47
CA GLY A 97 30.23 -55.34 15.47
C GLY A 97 29.69 -56.76 15.29
N HIS A 98 30.54 -57.77 15.10
CA HIS A 98 30.12 -59.18 15.03
C HIS A 98 30.87 -60.08 16.04
N SER A 99 30.52 -59.96 17.32
CA SER A 99 30.84 -60.97 18.34
C SER A 99 29.54 -61.35 19.07
N PRO A 100 29.06 -62.61 19.00
CA PRO A 100 27.73 -62.98 19.46
C PRO A 100 27.72 -63.41 20.94
N GLY A 101 26.91 -62.75 21.77
CA GLY A 101 26.58 -63.17 23.14
C GLY A 101 25.05 -63.26 23.34
N PRO A 102 24.43 -64.46 23.22
CA PRO A 102 23.02 -64.60 22.83
C PRO A 102 21.93 -64.27 23.88
N ASN A 103 22.18 -63.45 24.90
CA ASN A 103 21.15 -63.12 25.91
C ASN A 103 21.18 -61.66 26.41
N ARG A 104 22.27 -60.92 26.20
CA ARG A 104 22.40 -59.55 26.71
C ARG A 104 21.93 -58.53 25.67
N GLU A 105 22.26 -58.74 24.41
CA GLU A 105 21.82 -57.91 23.28
C GLU A 105 20.29 -57.90 23.12
N GLU A 106 19.60 -59.03 23.24
CA GLU A 106 18.13 -59.08 23.14
C GLU A 106 17.45 -58.27 24.25
N ARG A 107 17.97 -58.35 25.49
CA ARG A 107 17.41 -57.63 26.64
C ARG A 107 17.68 -56.13 26.56
N GLU A 108 18.85 -55.72 26.09
CA GLU A 108 19.14 -54.32 25.76
C GLU A 108 18.27 -53.81 24.60
N SER A 109 17.97 -54.65 23.61
CA SER A 109 17.05 -54.30 22.52
C SER A 109 15.62 -54.08 23.01
N MET A 110 15.15 -54.89 23.96
CA MET A 110 13.80 -54.76 24.54
C MET A 110 13.70 -53.53 25.46
N LEU A 111 14.72 -53.28 26.28
CA LEU A 111 14.78 -52.09 27.13
C LEU A 111 14.87 -50.80 26.30
N SER A 112 15.67 -50.81 25.23
CA SER A 112 15.75 -49.66 24.31
C SER A 112 14.46 -49.46 23.53
N SER A 113 13.79 -50.53 23.10
CA SER A 113 12.46 -50.46 22.48
C SER A 113 11.41 -49.90 23.45
N SER A 114 11.43 -50.35 24.71
CA SER A 114 10.55 -49.83 25.76
C SER A 114 10.82 -48.36 26.05
N ASN A 115 12.08 -47.94 26.15
CA ASN A 115 12.46 -46.54 26.35
C ASN A 115 12.03 -45.66 25.16
N ARG A 116 12.11 -46.18 23.92
CA ARG A 116 11.61 -45.49 22.72
C ARG A 116 10.09 -45.34 22.73
N ILE A 117 9.34 -46.34 23.21
CA ILE A 117 7.88 -46.26 23.35
C ILE A 117 7.49 -45.27 24.44
N ALA A 118 8.16 -45.29 25.59
CA ALA A 118 7.94 -44.33 26.67
C ALA A 118 8.20 -42.89 26.19
N SER A 119 9.34 -42.67 25.53
CA SER A 119 9.68 -41.39 24.91
C SER A 119 8.69 -40.97 23.81
N GLY A 120 8.19 -41.93 23.03
CA GLY A 120 7.17 -41.70 22.00
C GLY A 120 5.84 -41.26 22.59
N THR A 121 5.43 -41.88 23.71
CA THR A 121 4.19 -41.55 24.43
C THR A 121 4.24 -40.14 25.01
N GLU A 122 5.37 -39.74 25.60
CA GLU A 122 5.56 -38.39 26.12
C GLU A 122 5.53 -37.34 25.00
N ARG A 123 6.15 -37.64 23.85
CA ARG A 123 6.06 -36.79 22.65
C ARG A 123 4.62 -36.67 22.14
N ILE A 124 3.86 -37.77 22.07
CA ILE A 124 2.44 -37.75 21.65
C ILE A 124 1.60 -36.89 22.59
N LYS A 125 1.85 -36.96 23.90
CA LYS A 125 1.16 -36.10 24.88
C LYS A 125 1.47 -34.62 24.65
N GLY A 126 2.73 -34.28 24.33
CA GLY A 126 3.12 -32.94 23.92
C GLY A 126 2.40 -32.48 22.64
N VAL A 127 2.35 -33.34 21.62
CA VAL A 127 1.64 -33.07 20.35
C VAL A 127 0.15 -32.81 20.59
N HIS A 128 -0.52 -33.58 21.46
CA HIS A 128 -1.92 -33.35 21.80
C HIS A 128 -2.18 -31.97 22.41
N SER A 129 -1.28 -31.48 23.26
CA SER A 129 -1.38 -30.13 23.82
C SER A 129 -1.25 -29.08 22.73
N THR A 130 -0.30 -29.24 21.81
CA THR A 130 -0.10 -28.31 20.69
C THR A 130 -1.26 -28.34 19.70
N VAL A 131 -1.84 -29.51 19.41
CA VAL A 131 -3.02 -29.63 18.54
C VAL A 131 -4.22 -28.93 19.17
N ARG A 132 -4.42 -29.06 20.48
CA ARG A 132 -5.50 -28.36 21.19
C ARG A 132 -5.34 -26.83 21.11
N GLU A 133 -4.13 -26.33 21.28
CA GLU A 133 -3.82 -24.90 21.12
C GLU A 133 -4.03 -24.42 19.67
N MET A 134 -3.70 -25.28 18.70
CA MET A 134 -4.00 -25.02 17.28
C MET A 134 -5.49 -25.05 16.96
N GLU A 135 -6.28 -25.92 17.60
CA GLU A 135 -7.75 -25.93 17.46
C GLU A 135 -8.37 -24.65 18.01
N GLU A 136 -7.90 -24.18 19.17
CA GLU A 136 -8.34 -22.92 19.76
C GLU A 136 -7.98 -21.71 18.88
N THR A 137 -6.73 -21.66 18.40
CA THR A 137 -6.28 -20.62 17.46
C THR A 137 -7.07 -20.68 16.15
N GLY A 138 -7.32 -21.89 15.63
CA GLY A 138 -8.12 -22.11 14.43
C GLY A 138 -9.57 -21.66 14.58
N ALA A 139 -10.18 -21.89 15.74
CA ALA A 139 -11.51 -21.41 16.06
C ALA A 139 -11.58 -19.87 16.10
N SER A 140 -10.56 -19.21 16.67
CA SER A 140 -10.45 -17.75 16.66
C SER A 140 -10.34 -17.20 15.23
N ILE A 141 -9.50 -17.81 14.39
CA ILE A 141 -9.34 -17.39 12.98
C ILE A 141 -10.67 -17.54 12.22
N MET A 142 -11.41 -18.62 12.46
CA MET A 142 -12.72 -18.83 11.82
C MET A 142 -13.72 -17.74 12.24
N ASN A 143 -13.72 -17.36 13.52
CA ASN A 143 -14.56 -16.27 14.02
C ASN A 143 -14.18 -14.91 13.40
N ASP A 144 -12.88 -14.63 13.27
CA ASP A 144 -12.39 -13.41 12.64
C ASP A 144 -12.76 -13.34 11.16
N LEU A 145 -12.59 -14.44 10.42
CA LEU A 145 -13.02 -14.53 9.02
C LEU A 145 -14.52 -14.31 8.88
N HIS A 146 -15.32 -14.81 9.82
CA HIS A 146 -16.76 -14.58 9.85
C HIS A 146 -17.08 -13.09 10.07
N SER A 147 -16.44 -12.45 11.04
CA SER A 147 -16.60 -11.02 11.33
C SER A 147 -16.15 -10.13 10.15
N GLN A 148 -15.02 -10.47 9.52
CA GLN A 148 -14.54 -9.79 8.31
C GLN A 148 -15.54 -9.93 7.16
N ARG A 149 -16.13 -11.11 6.96
CA ARG A 149 -17.19 -11.31 5.96
C ARG A 149 -18.40 -10.43 6.23
N GLU A 150 -18.85 -10.35 7.48
CA GLU A 150 -19.98 -9.50 7.86
C GLU A 150 -19.68 -8.02 7.60
N THR A 151 -18.46 -7.58 7.92
CA THR A 151 -18.00 -6.21 7.65
C THR A 151 -18.00 -5.92 6.15
N LEU A 152 -17.49 -6.84 5.32
CA LEU A 152 -17.48 -6.68 3.86
C LEU A 152 -18.90 -6.59 3.29
N LEU A 153 -19.83 -7.38 3.81
CA LEU A 153 -21.25 -7.30 3.43
C LEU A 153 -21.86 -5.94 3.82
N LYS A 154 -21.57 -5.41 5.01
CA LYS A 154 -22.02 -4.08 5.47
C LYS A 154 -21.40 -2.95 4.64
N THR A 155 -20.12 -3.03 4.29
CA THR A 155 -19.47 -2.05 3.42
C THR A 155 -20.07 -2.10 2.02
N LYS A 156 -20.38 -3.30 1.51
CA LYS A 156 -21.03 -3.46 0.20
C LYS A 156 -22.45 -2.86 0.18
N SER A 157 -23.25 -3.06 1.24
CA SER A 157 -24.58 -2.43 1.30
C SER A 157 -24.49 -0.91 1.44
N THR A 158 -23.58 -0.41 2.27
CA THR A 158 -23.30 1.03 2.39
C THR A 158 -22.85 1.63 1.07
N LEU A 159 -21.99 0.93 0.32
CA LEU A 159 -21.53 1.38 -1.00
C LEU A 159 -22.67 1.39 -2.03
N ALA A 160 -23.56 0.40 -1.99
CA ALA A 160 -24.76 0.39 -2.83
C ALA A 160 -25.67 1.60 -2.52
N HIS A 161 -25.93 1.89 -1.24
CA HIS A 161 -26.69 3.08 -0.84
C HIS A 161 -25.97 4.40 -1.20
N ALA A 162 -24.65 4.47 -1.07
CA ALA A 162 -23.87 5.63 -1.49
C ALA A 162 -23.95 5.84 -3.01
N SER A 163 -24.01 4.75 -3.80
CA SER A 163 -24.18 4.83 -5.24
C SER A 163 -25.56 5.37 -5.65
N GLU A 164 -26.62 4.99 -4.93
CA GLU A 164 -27.98 5.56 -5.10
C GLU A 164 -28.01 7.06 -4.72
N GLY A 165 -27.30 7.43 -3.65
CA GLY A 165 -27.11 8.81 -3.23
C GLY A 165 -26.38 9.65 -4.29
N LEU A 166 -25.32 9.11 -4.89
CA LEU A 166 -24.55 9.76 -5.97
C LEU A 166 -25.40 10.00 -7.22
N GLU A 167 -26.25 9.06 -7.60
CA GLU A 167 -27.16 9.23 -8.74
C GLU A 167 -28.18 10.33 -8.48
N SER A 168 -28.72 10.40 -7.27
CA SER A 168 -29.63 11.45 -6.81
C SER A 168 -28.95 12.83 -6.78
N SER A 169 -27.73 12.92 -6.26
CA SER A 169 -26.92 14.14 -6.27
C SER A 169 -26.59 14.60 -7.69
N ARG A 170 -26.25 13.67 -8.60
CA ARG A 170 -26.01 13.98 -10.02
C ARG A 170 -27.27 14.51 -10.70
N ARG A 171 -28.45 13.96 -10.38
CA ARG A 171 -29.74 14.43 -10.89
C ARG A 171 -30.06 15.85 -10.41
N LEU A 172 -29.77 16.16 -9.15
CA LEU A 172 -29.96 17.49 -8.57
C LEU A 172 -29.01 18.53 -9.20
N VAL A 173 -27.71 18.21 -9.30
CA VAL A 173 -26.74 19.11 -9.94
C VAL A 173 -27.10 19.36 -11.40
N ARG A 174 -27.58 18.34 -12.13
CA ARG A 174 -28.02 18.48 -13.52
C ARG A 174 -29.30 19.33 -13.66
N SER A 175 -30.17 19.37 -12.65
CA SER A 175 -31.33 20.27 -12.66
C SER A 175 -30.92 21.71 -12.39
N MET A 176 -29.99 21.95 -11.45
CA MET A 176 -29.40 23.26 -11.18
C MET A 176 -28.63 23.81 -12.38
N ALA A 177 -27.81 22.98 -13.04
CA ALA A 177 -27.03 23.36 -14.21
C ALA A 177 -27.91 23.80 -15.39
N ARG A 178 -29.04 23.10 -15.63
CA ARG A 178 -30.01 23.49 -16.67
C ARG A 178 -30.67 24.84 -16.37
N ARG A 179 -31.08 25.08 -15.12
CA ARG A 179 -31.64 26.37 -14.70
C ARG A 179 -30.60 27.51 -14.85
N ALA A 180 -29.35 27.26 -14.47
CA ALA A 180 -28.27 28.22 -14.61
C ALA A 180 -27.96 28.56 -16.07
N ALA A 181 -27.97 27.58 -16.98
CA ALA A 181 -27.77 27.81 -18.41
C ALA A 181 -28.89 28.67 -19.03
N GLY A 182 -30.15 28.40 -18.66
CA GLY A 182 -31.30 29.23 -19.08
C GLY A 182 -31.18 30.68 -18.59
N ASN A 183 -30.86 30.88 -17.32
CA ASN A 183 -30.66 32.23 -16.77
C ASN A 183 -29.50 32.97 -17.45
N LYS A 184 -28.40 32.28 -17.78
CA LYS A 184 -27.30 32.86 -18.56
C LYS A 184 -27.74 33.27 -19.97
N LEU A 185 -28.55 32.46 -20.65
CA LEU A 185 -29.08 32.81 -21.98
C LEU A 185 -29.94 34.08 -21.93
N VAL A 186 -30.85 34.15 -20.96
CA VAL A 186 -31.71 35.33 -20.76
C VAL A 186 -30.87 36.58 -20.48
N MET A 187 -29.84 36.46 -19.63
CA MET A 187 -28.91 37.55 -19.35
C MET A 187 -28.21 38.07 -20.62
N TYR A 188 -27.69 37.17 -21.47
CA TYR A 188 -27.05 37.57 -22.73
C TYR A 188 -28.02 38.22 -23.72
N LEU A 189 -29.26 37.76 -23.78
CA LEU A 189 -30.31 38.38 -24.60
C LEU A 189 -30.55 39.84 -24.17
N VAL A 190 -30.73 40.08 -22.87
CA VAL A 190 -30.98 41.43 -22.34
C VAL A 190 -29.80 42.37 -22.64
N ILE A 191 -28.56 41.92 -22.41
CA ILE A 191 -27.35 42.70 -22.72
C ILE A 191 -27.28 43.02 -24.23
N PHE A 192 -27.55 42.03 -25.09
CA PHE A 192 -27.58 42.23 -26.55
C PHE A 192 -28.65 43.25 -26.96
N LEU A 193 -29.85 43.17 -26.38
CA LEU A 193 -30.97 44.07 -26.68
C LEU A 193 -30.62 45.52 -26.30
N ILE A 194 -30.05 45.74 -25.11
CA ILE A 194 -29.60 47.07 -24.67
C ILE A 194 -28.50 47.59 -25.61
N GLY A 195 -27.50 46.76 -25.93
CA GLY A 195 -26.43 47.11 -26.86
C GLY A 195 -26.95 47.49 -28.25
N ALA A 196 -27.91 46.73 -28.78
CA ALA A 196 -28.54 47.00 -30.08
C ALA A 196 -29.28 48.34 -30.09
N ILE A 197 -30.00 48.70 -29.02
CA ILE A 197 -30.66 50.00 -28.90
C ILE A 197 -29.63 51.13 -28.90
N ILE A 198 -28.54 51.01 -28.13
CA ILE A 198 -27.49 52.03 -28.08
C ILE A 198 -26.86 52.21 -29.47
N ILE A 199 -26.52 51.12 -30.15
CA ILE A 199 -25.96 51.14 -31.50
C ILE A 199 -26.95 51.79 -32.48
N PHE A 200 -28.23 51.45 -32.40
CA PHE A 200 -29.28 52.02 -33.25
C PHE A 200 -29.43 53.54 -33.05
N VAL A 201 -29.44 54.01 -31.81
CA VAL A 201 -29.52 55.44 -31.48
C VAL A 201 -28.28 56.18 -31.99
N LEU A 202 -27.09 55.63 -31.77
CA LEU A 202 -25.85 56.21 -32.28
C LEU A 202 -25.86 56.26 -33.81
N TRP A 203 -26.25 55.18 -34.49
CA TRP A 203 -26.35 55.18 -35.95
C TRP A 203 -27.34 56.22 -36.47
N LYS A 204 -28.49 56.41 -35.80
CA LYS A 204 -29.47 57.45 -36.16
C LYS A 204 -28.97 58.87 -35.84
N GLN A 205 -28.16 59.05 -34.80
CA GLN A 205 -27.60 60.35 -34.44
C GLN A 205 -26.44 60.74 -35.34
N THR A 206 -25.55 59.80 -35.67
CA THR A 206 -24.44 60.04 -36.59
C THR A 206 -24.91 60.09 -38.04
N GLY A 207 -25.88 59.25 -38.44
CA GLY A 207 -26.50 59.27 -39.77
C GLY A 207 -27.53 60.38 -39.97
N GLY A 208 -28.10 60.93 -38.88
CA GLY A 208 -29.01 62.08 -38.91
C GLY A 208 -28.37 63.41 -38.55
N GLY A 209 -27.06 63.42 -38.25
CA GLY A 209 -26.31 64.59 -37.77
C GLY A 209 -25.39 65.23 -38.81
N ALA A 210 -25.51 64.86 -40.09
CA ALA A 210 -24.67 65.38 -41.17
C ALA A 210 -25.35 66.48 -42.03
N ALA A 211 -26.46 67.08 -41.57
CA ALA A 211 -27.21 68.09 -42.34
C ALA A 211 -27.80 69.23 -41.48
N ALA A 212 -27.02 69.78 -40.54
CA ALA A 212 -27.32 71.08 -39.94
C ALA A 212 -26.02 71.87 -39.85
N GLU A 213 -25.65 72.48 -40.97
CA GLU A 213 -24.53 73.41 -41.09
C GLU A 213 -24.72 74.62 -40.17
N ALA A 214 -23.65 74.98 -39.45
CA ALA A 214 -23.44 76.35 -39.00
C ALA A 214 -23.16 77.25 -40.22
N PRO A 215 -23.44 78.58 -40.17
CA PRO A 215 -22.34 79.51 -39.84
C PRO A 215 -22.76 80.77 -39.06
N VAL A 216 -21.97 81.19 -38.05
CA VAL A 216 -21.00 82.32 -38.06
C VAL A 216 -21.62 83.72 -38.08
N ALA A 217 -21.48 84.38 -36.92
CA ALA A 217 -21.18 85.79 -36.66
C ALA A 217 -21.59 86.92 -37.63
N ALA A 218 -22.20 87.93 -37.00
CA ALA A 218 -22.05 89.39 -37.21
C ALA A 218 -22.76 90.06 -38.40
N ALA A 219 -23.79 90.88 -38.08
CA ALA A 219 -23.99 92.21 -38.66
C ALA A 219 -25.04 93.01 -37.86
N GLN A 220 -24.68 94.29 -37.55
CA GLN A 220 -25.53 95.46 -37.28
C GLN A 220 -26.65 95.35 -36.21
N ALA A 221 -26.51 95.92 -35.01
CA ALA A 221 -26.52 97.35 -34.67
C ALA A 221 -27.89 98.04 -34.84
N ASP A 222 -28.31 98.70 -33.76
CA ASP A 222 -29.01 99.99 -33.68
C ASP A 222 -30.28 100.00 -32.82
N GLY A 223 -30.34 101.05 -31.98
CA GLY A 223 -31.42 101.63 -31.16
C GLY A 223 -32.38 100.70 -30.39
N ASP A 224 -32.85 100.98 -29.18
CA ASP A 224 -32.93 102.20 -28.39
C ASP A 224 -33.60 101.75 -27.06
N GLU A 225 -33.15 102.27 -25.91
CA GLU A 225 -33.97 103.13 -25.03
C GLU A 225 -35.18 102.38 -24.41
N TRP A 226 -35.22 101.99 -23.13
CA TRP A 226 -35.23 102.85 -21.94
C TRP A 226 -34.95 102.03 -20.67
N LYS A 227 -34.20 102.66 -19.75
CA LYS A 227 -33.99 102.27 -18.35
C LYS A 227 -35.22 102.59 -17.49
N VAL A 228 -35.54 101.76 -16.49
CA VAL A 228 -36.01 102.15 -15.14
C VAL A 228 -35.74 100.95 -14.19
N THR A 229 -34.58 100.84 -13.53
CA THR A 229 -34.29 101.22 -12.13
C THR A 229 -35.29 100.75 -11.07
N ALA A 230 -34.81 99.85 -10.19
CA ALA A 230 -34.92 99.80 -8.72
C ALA A 230 -36.28 100.16 -8.06
N LYS A 231 -36.78 99.39 -7.09
CA LYS A 231 -36.27 99.23 -5.71
C LYS A 231 -37.42 98.62 -4.87
N PRO A 232 -37.28 98.39 -3.56
CA PRO A 232 -36.17 97.87 -2.75
C PRO A 232 -36.31 96.36 -2.46
#